data_AF-A0A2G5PI14-F1
#
_entry.id   AF-A0A2G5PI14-F1
#
_cell.length_a   1.000
_cell.length_b   1.000
_cell.length_c   1.000
_cell.angle_alpha   90.00
_cell.angle_beta   90.00
_cell.angle_gamma   90.00
#
_symmetry.space_group_name_H-M   'P 1'
#
loop_
_entity.id
_entity.type
_entity.pdbx_description
1 polymer ?
#
loop_
_entity_poly.entity_id
_entity_poly.type
_entity_poly.pdbx_seq_one_letter_code
_entity_poly.pdbx_strand_id
1 'polypeptide(L)'
;MVLRVGVGAVLGAHGLQNAFGLWGGQGHDGFTRSLTNLGFQHADILAWVGAGGQIAAGALLILGLFTPVVAAGALAYLINGLLANIAAQRQHGHPTFLLDGNEYHVMAIIAVVAILLAGPGLYGLDAGRGWARRPFIGSSVALLAGIGAGVGIWALLNGANPLA
;
A
#
# COMPACT_ATOMS: atom_id res chain seq x y z
N MET A 1 3.18 -17.82 -4.63
CA MET A 1 1.76 -17.92 -4.21
C MET A 1 1.60 -17.57 -2.75
N VAL A 2 2.30 -18.26 -1.85
CA VAL A 2 2.25 -18.02 -0.40
C VAL A 2 2.45 -16.54 -0.06
N LEU A 3 3.52 -15.92 -0.59
CA LEU A 3 3.79 -14.49 -0.37
C LEU A 3 2.64 -13.59 -0.84
N ARG A 4 2.07 -13.87 -2.01
CA ARG A 4 0.96 -13.10 -2.60
C ARG A 4 -0.31 -13.19 -1.74
N VAL A 5 -0.67 -14.41 -1.34
CA VAL A 5 -1.85 -14.66 -0.51
C VAL A 5 -1.65 -14.08 0.88
N GLY A 6 -0.46 -14.23 1.48
CA GLY A 6 -0.12 -13.65 2.78
C GLY A 6 -0.20 -12.12 2.77
N VAL A 7 0.45 -11.47 1.80
CA VAL A 7 0.39 -10.00 1.65
C VAL A 7 -1.04 -9.53 1.36
N GLY A 8 -1.79 -10.24 0.51
CA GLY A 8 -3.18 -9.93 0.23
C GLY A 8 -4.09 -10.05 1.46
N ALA A 9 -3.90 -11.09 2.27
CA ALA A 9 -4.64 -11.28 3.52
C ALA A 9 -4.33 -10.18 4.54
N VAL A 10 -3.06 -9.80 4.69
CA VAL A 10 -2.64 -8.71 5.59
C VAL A 10 -3.22 -7.37 5.12
N LEU A 11 -3.17 -7.06 3.82
CA LEU A 11 -3.76 -5.84 3.27
C LEU A 11 -5.28 -5.80 3.47
N GLY A 12 -5.96 -6.93 3.22
CA GLY A 12 -7.40 -7.05 3.44
C GLY A 12 -7.77 -6.86 4.91
N ALA A 13 -7.01 -7.48 5.83
CA ALA A 13 -7.20 -7.32 7.26
C ALA A 13 -7.00 -5.86 7.70
N HIS A 14 -5.96 -5.18 7.22
CA HIS A 14 -5.77 -3.75 7.48
C HIS A 14 -6.89 -2.88 6.92
N GLY A 15 -7.36 -3.17 5.69
CA GLY A 15 -8.50 -2.46 5.11
C GLY A 15 -9.77 -2.64 5.93
N LEU A 16 -10.02 -3.85 6.46
CA LEU A 16 -11.14 -4.12 7.36
C LEU A 16 -11.00 -3.45 8.73
N GLN A 17 -9.78 -3.40 9.28
CA GLN A 17 -9.48 -2.64 10.51
C GLN A 17 -9.75 -1.14 10.31
N ASN A 18 -9.37 -0.60 9.16
CA ASN A 18 -9.56 0.81 8.81
C ASN A 18 -11.02 1.13 8.48
N ALA A 19 -11.77 0.24 7.83
CA ALA A 19 -13.17 0.49 7.49
C ALA A 19 -14.13 0.22 8.66
N PHE A 20 -13.93 -0.88 9.39
CA PHE A 20 -14.93 -1.39 10.33
C PHE A 20 -14.42 -1.51 11.78
N GLY A 21 -13.13 -1.27 12.03
CA GLY A 21 -12.56 -1.39 13.38
C GLY A 21 -12.48 -2.84 13.86
N LEU A 22 -12.49 -3.83 12.96
CA LEU A 22 -12.38 -5.24 13.33
C LEU A 22 -11.07 -5.50 14.09
N TRP A 23 -11.08 -6.51 14.98
CA TRP A 23 -9.90 -6.91 15.77
C TRP A 23 -9.27 -5.78 16.60
N GLY A 24 -10.08 -4.82 17.06
CA GLY A 24 -9.59 -3.67 17.82
C GLY A 24 -8.85 -2.64 16.97
N GLY A 25 -9.08 -2.65 15.66
CA GLY A 25 -8.57 -1.64 14.74
C GLY A 25 -9.14 -0.25 15.03
N GLN A 26 -8.46 0.78 14.53
CA GLN A 26 -8.82 2.18 14.76
C GLN A 26 -10.19 2.59 14.20
N GLY A 27 -10.76 1.80 13.28
CA GLY A 27 -12.03 2.08 12.63
C GLY A 27 -11.95 3.26 11.67
N HIS A 28 -13.06 3.52 10.96
CA HIS A 28 -13.14 4.58 9.97
C HIS A 28 -12.81 5.95 10.57
N ASP A 29 -13.42 6.28 11.70
CA ASP A 29 -13.20 7.56 12.38
C ASP A 29 -11.76 7.72 12.90
N GLY A 30 -11.12 6.62 13.32
CA GLY A 30 -9.70 6.64 13.69
C GLY A 30 -8.80 6.86 12.49
N PHE A 31 -9.11 6.22 11.36
CA PHE A 31 -8.35 6.39 10.13
C PHE A 31 -8.50 7.78 9.53
N THR A 32 -9.73 8.31 9.49
CA THR A 32 -10.01 9.70 9.08
C THR A 32 -9.27 10.70 9.95
N ARG A 33 -9.22 10.50 11.27
CA ARG A 33 -8.43 11.35 12.18
C ARG A 33 -6.93 11.26 11.90
N SER A 34 -6.41 10.07 11.64
CA SER A 34 -5.00 9.89 11.27
C SER A 34 -4.66 10.65 9.98
N LEU A 35 -5.49 10.51 8.94
CA LEU A 35 -5.33 11.26 7.69
C LEU A 35 -5.43 12.77 7.89
N THR A 36 -6.35 13.23 8.74
CA THR A 36 -6.50 14.65 9.08
C THR A 36 -5.26 15.18 9.80
N ASN A 37 -4.73 14.43 10.77
CA ASN A 37 -3.51 14.79 11.50
C ASN A 37 -2.27 14.85 10.60
N LEU A 38 -2.25 14.02 9.55
CA LEU A 38 -1.21 14.02 8.52
C LEU A 38 -1.36 15.18 7.52
N GLY A 39 -2.42 16.00 7.61
CA GLY A 39 -2.63 17.15 6.74
C GLY A 39 -3.27 16.83 5.39
N PHE A 40 -3.91 15.66 5.23
CA PHE A 40 -4.66 15.34 4.02
C PHE A 40 -5.98 16.13 3.96
N GLN A 41 -6.24 16.78 2.83
CA GLN A 41 -7.54 17.38 2.55
C GLN A 41 -8.56 16.31 2.17
N HIS A 42 -9.83 16.46 2.58
CA HIS A 42 -10.90 15.48 2.31
C HIS A 42 -10.64 14.09 2.93
N ALA A 43 -10.10 14.09 4.16
CA ALA A 43 -9.70 12.89 4.90
C ALA A 43 -10.79 11.81 5.01
N ASP A 44 -12.07 12.19 5.08
CA ASP A 44 -13.19 11.25 5.17
C ASP A 44 -13.39 10.43 3.87
N ILE A 45 -13.32 11.11 2.72
CA ILE A 45 -13.39 10.46 1.40
C ILE A 45 -12.16 9.58 1.20
N LEU A 46 -10.98 10.09 1.55
CA LEU A 46 -9.72 9.34 1.48
C LEU A 46 -9.70 8.12 2.39
N ALA A 47 -10.35 8.18 3.56
CA ALA A 47 -10.46 7.05 4.47
C ALA A 47 -11.29 5.92 3.84
N TRP A 48 -12.45 6.24 3.25
CA TRP A 48 -13.27 5.25 2.55
C TRP A 48 -12.58 4.67 1.31
N VAL A 49 -11.99 5.53 0.49
CA VAL A 49 -11.27 5.11 -0.73
C VAL A 49 -10.03 4.29 -0.37
N GLY A 50 -9.28 4.69 0.65
CA GLY A 50 -8.10 3.99 1.13
C GLY A 50 -8.44 2.63 1.72
N ALA A 51 -9.38 2.57 2.66
CA ALA A 51 -9.79 1.32 3.29
C ALA A 51 -10.46 0.36 2.28
N GLY A 52 -11.36 0.87 1.44
CA GLY A 52 -11.98 0.09 0.36
C GLY A 52 -10.95 -0.40 -0.66
N GLY A 53 -9.99 0.46 -1.03
CA GLY A 53 -8.88 0.11 -1.90
C GLY A 53 -8.00 -1.00 -1.34
N GLN A 54 -7.70 -0.98 -0.03
CA GLN A 54 -6.94 -2.04 0.64
C GLN A 54 -7.68 -3.38 0.65
N ILE A 55 -8.99 -3.37 0.92
CA ILE A 55 -9.82 -4.58 0.90
C ILE A 55 -9.86 -5.17 -0.51
N ALA A 56 -10.15 -4.33 -1.51
CA ALA A 56 -10.18 -4.75 -2.91
C ALA A 56 -8.81 -5.25 -3.39
N ALA A 57 -7.73 -4.54 -3.05
CA ALA A 57 -6.38 -4.95 -3.39
C ALA A 57 -5.98 -6.28 -2.73
N GLY A 58 -6.33 -6.47 -1.46
CA GLY A 58 -6.13 -7.72 -0.74
C GLY A 58 -6.83 -8.91 -1.42
N ALA A 59 -8.11 -8.74 -1.74
CA ALA A 59 -8.90 -9.76 -2.45
C ALA A 59 -8.33 -10.09 -3.83
N LEU A 60 -8.01 -9.06 -4.63
CA LEU A 60 -7.45 -9.25 -5.98
C LEU A 60 -6.06 -9.89 -5.94
N LEU A 61 -5.22 -9.57 -4.95
CA LEU A 61 -3.95 -10.25 -4.74
C LEU A 61 -4.13 -11.71 -4.37
N ILE A 62 -5.06 -12.05 -3.45
CA ILE A 62 -5.32 -13.44 -3.09
C ILE A 62 -5.74 -14.25 -4.34
N LEU A 63 -6.70 -13.71 -5.09
CA LEU A 63 -7.21 -14.31 -6.33
C LEU A 63 -6.17 -14.32 -7.47
N GLY A 64 -5.12 -13.51 -7.38
CA GLY A 64 -4.12 -13.39 -8.43
C GLY A 64 -4.64 -12.73 -9.70
N LEU A 65 -5.59 -11.80 -9.55
CA LEU A 65 -6.21 -11.04 -10.63
C LEU A 65 -5.60 -9.63 -10.67
N PHE A 66 -5.26 -9.15 -11.87
CA PHE A 66 -4.56 -7.88 -12.11
C PHE A 66 -3.34 -7.67 -11.20
N THR A 67 -2.63 -8.75 -10.86
CA THR A 67 -1.54 -8.74 -9.86
C THR A 67 -0.53 -7.60 -10.03
N PRO A 68 0.00 -7.26 -11.23
CA PRO A 68 0.94 -6.13 -11.34
C PRO A 68 0.31 -4.77 -11.02
N VAL A 69 -0.94 -4.54 -11.42
CA VAL A 69 -1.65 -3.26 -11.16
C VAL A 69 -2.00 -3.15 -9.68
N VAL A 70 -2.50 -4.24 -9.10
CA VAL A 70 -2.91 -4.27 -7.68
C VAL A 70 -1.69 -4.18 -6.77
N ALA A 71 -0.59 -4.86 -7.11
CA ALA A 71 0.67 -4.73 -6.39
C ALA A 71 1.23 -3.30 -6.50
N ALA A 72 1.06 -2.61 -7.64
CA ALA A 72 1.47 -1.22 -7.79
C ALA A 72 0.65 -0.28 -6.88
N GLY A 73 -0.67 -0.49 -6.78
CA GLY A 73 -1.52 0.24 -5.84
C GLY A 73 -1.16 -0.05 -4.38
N ALA A 74 -0.90 -1.31 -4.03
CA ALA A 74 -0.43 -1.68 -2.69
C ALA A 74 0.92 -1.04 -2.35
N LEU A 75 1.85 -0.97 -3.32
CA LEU A 75 3.12 -0.29 -3.16
C LEU A 75 2.94 1.21 -2.90
N ALA A 76 2.07 1.87 -3.68
CA ALA A 76 1.73 3.28 -3.47
C ALA A 76 1.20 3.54 -2.05
N TYR A 77 0.29 2.68 -1.58
CA TYR A 77 -0.25 2.77 -0.22
C TYR A 77 0.83 2.60 0.85
N LEU A 78 1.70 1.58 0.72
CA LEU A 78 2.77 1.33 1.69
C LEU A 78 3.81 2.46 1.71
N ILE A 79 4.13 3.07 0.57
CA ILE A 79 4.99 4.26 0.49
C ILE A 79 4.35 5.42 1.26
N ASN A 80 3.05 5.67 1.05
CA ASN A 80 2.32 6.74 1.75
C ASN A 80 2.30 6.49 3.27
N GLY A 81 2.14 5.24 3.71
CA GLY A 81 2.23 4.86 5.13
C GLY A 81 3.63 5.05 5.73
N LEU A 82 4.68 4.71 4.99
CA LEU A 82 6.06 4.95 5.42
C LEU A 82 6.35 6.45 5.55
N LEU A 83 5.93 7.25 4.57
CA LEU A 83 6.09 8.72 4.62
C LEU A 83 5.32 9.33 5.79
N ALA A 84 4.10 8.84 6.07
CA ALA A 84 3.31 9.26 7.23
C ALA A 84 4.04 8.98 8.56
N ASN A 85 4.63 7.80 8.72
CA ASN A 85 5.39 7.47 9.92
C ASN A 85 6.64 8.35 10.07
N ILE A 86 7.40 8.57 8.99
CA ILE A 86 8.58 9.44 9.02
C ILE A 86 8.17 10.88 9.38
N ALA A 87 7.08 11.39 8.82
CA ALA A 87 6.57 12.72 9.12
C ALA A 87 6.15 12.86 10.60
N ALA A 88 5.48 11.84 11.16
CA ALA A 88 5.09 11.82 12.56
C ALA A 88 6.31 11.74 13.52
N GLN A 89 7.35 10.99 13.15
CA GLN A 89 8.60 10.87 13.92
C GLN A 89 9.39 12.19 13.96
N ARG A 90 9.43 12.93 12.85
CA ARG A 90 10.10 14.24 12.80
C ARG A 90 9.50 15.26 13.77
N GLN A 91 8.23 15.14 14.14
CA GLN A 91 7.63 16.02 15.15
C GLN A 91 8.16 15.76 16.57
N HIS A 92 8.77 14.60 16.81
CA HIS A 92 9.21 14.16 18.14
C HIS A 92 10.74 14.01 18.28
N GLY A 93 11.54 14.22 17.22
CA GLY A 93 13.01 14.16 17.27
C GLY A 93 13.68 13.73 15.96
N HIS A 94 14.97 13.35 16.04
CA HIS A 94 15.76 12.92 14.88
C HIS A 94 15.14 11.68 14.21
N PRO A 95 14.88 11.70 12.89
CA PRO A 95 14.22 10.59 12.21
C PRO A 95 15.18 9.39 12.14
N THR A 96 14.86 8.31 12.87
CA THR A 96 15.56 7.03 12.67
C THR A 96 14.85 6.25 11.57
N PHE A 97 15.52 6.06 10.44
CA PHE A 97 14.91 5.41 9.27
C PHE A 97 14.55 3.94 9.53
N LEU A 98 15.26 3.28 10.45
CA LEU A 98 15.09 1.86 10.76
C LEU A 98 14.68 1.57 12.22
N LEU A 99 14.91 2.46 13.19
CA LEU A 99 14.87 2.07 14.61
C LEU A 99 13.53 2.27 15.34
N ASP A 100 12.48 2.76 14.68
CA ASP A 100 11.21 3.12 15.34
C ASP A 100 9.96 2.51 14.66
N GLY A 101 10.00 1.23 14.29
CA GLY A 101 8.84 0.51 13.71
C GLY A 101 8.68 0.62 12.18
N ASN A 102 9.62 1.30 11.52
CA ASN A 102 9.68 1.41 10.05
C ASN A 102 10.14 0.10 9.37
N GLU A 103 10.82 -0.80 10.09
CA GLU A 103 11.32 -2.08 9.55
C GLU A 103 10.20 -2.94 8.94
N TYR A 104 9.03 -2.96 9.60
CA TYR A 104 7.86 -3.69 9.11
C TYR A 104 7.36 -3.12 7.78
N HIS A 105 7.31 -1.79 7.66
CA HIS A 105 6.91 -1.10 6.44
C HIS A 105 7.88 -1.38 5.29
N VAL A 106 9.19 -1.32 5.58
CA VAL A 106 10.23 -1.61 4.59
C VAL A 106 10.14 -3.07 4.12
N MET A 107 9.93 -4.03 5.03
CA MET A 107 9.75 -5.43 4.63
C MET A 107 8.47 -5.67 3.83
N ALA A 108 7.36 -4.99 4.19
CA ALA A 108 6.14 -5.06 3.41
C ALA A 108 6.34 -4.50 1.99
N ILE A 109 7.06 -3.39 1.85
CA ILE A 109 7.42 -2.81 0.54
C ILE A 109 8.25 -3.81 -0.27
N ILE A 110 9.29 -4.41 0.31
CA ILE A 110 10.13 -5.40 -0.35
C ILE A 110 9.30 -6.61 -0.80
N ALA A 111 8.39 -7.09 0.06
CA ALA A 111 7.50 -8.20 -0.27
C ALA A 111 6.57 -7.87 -1.45
N VAL A 112 5.99 -6.66 -1.47
CA VAL A 112 5.15 -6.21 -2.59
C VAL A 112 5.98 -6.06 -3.86
N VAL A 113 7.18 -5.49 -3.80
CA VAL A 113 8.10 -5.41 -4.96
C VAL A 113 8.43 -6.81 -5.48
N ALA A 114 8.70 -7.77 -4.59
CA ALA A 114 8.95 -9.15 -4.99
C ALA A 114 7.74 -9.78 -5.71
N ILE A 115 6.51 -9.56 -5.22
CA ILE A 115 5.27 -9.97 -5.92
C ILE A 115 5.17 -9.26 -7.28
N LEU A 116 5.49 -7.97 -7.30
CA LEU A 116 5.42 -7.12 -8.48
C LEU A 116 6.51 -7.45 -9.49
N LEU A 117 7.57 -8.17 -9.14
CA LEU A 117 8.61 -8.68 -10.06
C LEU A 117 8.38 -10.15 -10.45
N ALA A 118 7.90 -10.98 -9.51
CA ALA A 118 7.63 -12.40 -9.72
C ALA A 118 6.30 -12.68 -10.44
N GLY A 119 5.34 -11.76 -10.38
CA GLY A 119 4.05 -11.87 -11.07
C GLY A 119 3.01 -12.79 -10.39
N PRO A 120 1.91 -13.13 -11.09
CA PRO A 120 0.79 -13.88 -10.52
C PRO A 120 1.08 -15.37 -10.31
N GLY A 121 2.26 -15.88 -10.72
CA GLY A 121 2.70 -17.29 -10.63
C GLY A 121 1.69 -18.35 -11.10
N LEU A 122 1.97 -19.64 -10.82
CA LEU A 122 1.28 -20.77 -11.47
C LEU A 122 -0.21 -20.94 -11.09
N TYR A 123 -0.63 -20.49 -9.91
CA TYR A 123 -2.00 -20.63 -9.38
C TYR A 123 -2.76 -19.29 -9.29
N GLY A 124 -2.38 -18.30 -10.10
CA GLY A 124 -3.16 -17.07 -10.25
C GLY A 124 -4.21 -17.22 -11.36
N LEU A 125 -5.36 -16.56 -11.23
CA LEU A 125 -6.35 -16.52 -12.32
C LEU A 125 -5.79 -15.87 -13.60
N ASP A 126 -4.78 -15.00 -13.47
CA ASP A 126 -4.05 -14.45 -14.63
C ASP A 126 -2.82 -15.27 -15.07
N ALA A 127 -2.56 -16.46 -14.50
CA ALA A 127 -1.38 -17.27 -14.83
C ALA A 127 -1.29 -17.65 -16.33
N GLY A 128 -2.43 -17.83 -16.99
CA GLY A 128 -2.51 -18.19 -18.42
C GLY A 128 -2.41 -17.01 -19.39
N ARG A 129 -2.43 -15.76 -18.89
CA ARG A 129 -2.53 -14.56 -19.71
C ARG A 129 -1.14 -14.04 -20.09
N GLY A 130 -0.88 -13.81 -21.38
CA GLY A 130 0.46 -13.47 -21.91
C GLY A 130 1.12 -12.21 -21.32
N TRP A 131 0.32 -11.31 -20.76
CA TRP A 131 0.68 -10.07 -20.07
C TRP A 131 1.16 -10.30 -18.63
N ALA A 132 0.92 -11.51 -18.10
CA ALA A 132 1.36 -11.98 -16.80
C ALA A 132 2.61 -12.89 -16.86
N ARG A 133 3.08 -13.28 -18.05
CA ARG A 133 4.35 -14.01 -18.21
C ARG A 133 5.52 -13.07 -17.96
N ARG A 134 6.34 -13.42 -16.97
CA ARG A 134 7.49 -12.62 -16.55
C ARG A 134 8.80 -13.10 -17.18
N PRO A 135 9.77 -12.20 -17.41
CA PRO A 135 9.65 -10.75 -17.30
C PRO A 135 9.08 -10.16 -18.61
N PHE A 136 7.97 -9.41 -18.52
CA PHE A 136 7.46 -8.60 -19.62
C PHE A 136 7.45 -7.12 -19.19
N ILE A 137 7.76 -6.21 -20.13
CA ILE A 137 7.95 -4.76 -19.95
C ILE A 137 6.84 -4.10 -19.11
N GLY A 138 5.62 -4.62 -19.17
CA GLY A 138 4.48 -4.15 -18.37
C GLY A 138 4.68 -4.22 -16.85
N SER A 139 5.61 -5.05 -16.38
CA SER A 139 5.95 -5.19 -14.95
C SER A 139 6.74 -4.00 -14.43
N SER A 140 7.73 -3.55 -15.21
CA SER A 140 8.56 -2.38 -14.88
C SER A 140 7.75 -1.09 -15.01
N VAL A 141 6.85 -1.03 -16.00
CA VAL A 141 5.90 0.09 -16.15
C VAL A 141 4.94 0.14 -14.97
N ALA A 142 4.37 -0.99 -14.53
CA ALA A 142 3.51 -1.04 -13.35
C ALA A 142 4.26 -0.65 -12.06
N LEU A 143 5.53 -1.04 -11.93
CA LEU A 143 6.37 -0.63 -10.80
C LEU A 143 6.55 0.89 -10.76
N LEU A 144 6.96 1.47 -11.88
CA LEU A 144 7.17 2.93 -11.99
C LEU A 144 5.86 3.69 -11.80
N ALA A 145 4.75 3.17 -12.32
CA ALA A 145 3.43 3.76 -12.12
C ALA A 145 2.99 3.70 -10.65
N GLY A 146 3.25 2.60 -9.94
CA GLY A 146 2.94 2.48 -8.51
C GLY A 146 3.76 3.44 -7.65
N ILE A 147 5.06 3.54 -7.92
CA ILE A 147 5.95 4.50 -7.24
C ILE A 147 5.49 5.94 -7.54
N GLY A 148 5.26 6.26 -8.82
CA GLY A 148 4.81 7.58 -9.25
C GLY A 148 3.45 7.97 -8.67
N ALA A 149 2.50 7.03 -8.60
CA ALA A 149 1.20 7.26 -8.00
C ALA A 149 1.32 7.49 -6.48
N GLY A 150 2.13 6.69 -5.77
CA GLY A 150 2.35 6.87 -4.33
C GLY A 150 2.97 8.22 -3.99
N VAL A 151 4.04 8.60 -4.71
CA VAL A 151 4.72 9.89 -4.54
C VAL A 151 3.82 11.05 -4.96
N GLY A 152 3.10 10.91 -6.07
CA GLY A 152 2.18 11.92 -6.59
C GLY A 152 0.99 12.16 -5.67
N ILE A 153 0.38 11.10 -5.13
CA ILE A 153 -0.71 11.21 -4.13
C ILE A 153 -0.21 11.96 -2.90
N TRP A 154 0.98 11.63 -2.40
CA TRP A 154 1.56 12.37 -1.28
C TRP A 154 1.80 13.84 -1.65
N ALA A 155 2.48 14.11 -2.76
CA ALA A 155 2.86 15.48 -3.15
C ALA A 155 1.67 16.38 -3.50
N LEU A 156 0.58 15.82 -4.04
CA LEU A 156 -0.59 16.59 -4.49
C LEU A 156 -1.67 16.70 -3.42
N LEU A 157 -1.83 15.70 -2.55
CA LEU A 157 -2.91 15.66 -1.57
C LEU A 157 -2.45 15.90 -0.13
N ASN A 158 -1.16 15.76 0.16
CA ASN A 158 -0.58 16.12 1.44
C ASN A 158 0.04 17.52 1.35
N GLY A 159 -0.46 18.46 2.15
CA GLY A 159 0.05 19.84 2.19
C GLY A 159 1.46 19.98 2.75
N ALA A 160 2.09 18.89 3.22
CA ALA A 160 3.44 18.89 3.76
C ALA A 160 4.46 18.29 2.77
N ASN A 161 5.49 19.08 2.46
CA ASN A 161 6.64 18.63 1.67
C ASN A 161 7.45 17.60 2.49
N PRO A 162 7.57 16.32 2.06
CA PRO A 162 8.31 15.30 2.81
C PRO A 162 9.83 15.55 2.81
N LEU A 163 10.32 16.49 1.97
CA LEU A 163 11.73 16.84 1.80
C LEU A 163 12.09 18.25 2.29
N ALA A 164 11.13 19.03 2.79
CA ALA A 164 11.42 20.32 3.45
C ALA A 164 11.83 20.15 4.92
#